data_AF-A0A976JML3-F1
#
_entry.id   AF-A0A976JML3-F1
#
_cell.length_a   1.000
_cell.length_b   1.000
_cell.length_c   1.000
_cell.angle_alpha   90.00
_cell.angle_beta   90.00
_cell.angle_gamma   90.00
#
_symmetry.space_group_name_H-M   'P 1'
#
loop_
_entity.id
_entity.type
_entity.pdbx_description
1 polymer ?
#
loop_
_entity_poly.entity_id
_entity_poly.type
_entity_poly.pdbx_seq_one_letter_code
_entity_poly.pdbx_strand_id
1 'polypeptide(L)'
;MAKGFEIEEFSNQLKKLSLLLINAFESGAFTNLLDSGILDPRAIETVGAVGRSMAVSSEARKVEVGPFRVLTSLMDRDIQRALGFFLTFATHFGRTLSEQKTKAIKA
;
A
#
# COMPACT_ATOMS: atom_id res chain seq x y z
N MET A 1 17.84 -11.77 33.24
CA MET A 1 18.46 -10.55 32.66
C MET A 1 18.07 -10.49 31.19
N ALA A 2 16.96 -9.83 30.82
CA ALA A 2 16.48 -9.79 29.43
C ALA A 2 15.71 -8.49 29.09
N LYS A 3 15.92 -7.41 29.85
CA LYS A 3 15.16 -6.14 29.72
C LYS A 3 15.97 -4.95 29.18
N GLY A 4 17.28 -5.14 28.95
CA GLY A 4 18.18 -4.08 28.47
C GLY A 4 18.30 -4.02 26.94
N PHE A 5 18.17 -5.16 26.25
CA PHE A 5 18.41 -5.26 24.80
C PHE A 5 17.29 -4.61 23.97
N GLU A 6 16.03 -4.65 24.41
CA GLU A 6 14.91 -4.04 23.68
C GLU A 6 14.84 -2.52 23.81
N ILE A 7 15.25 -1.93 24.94
CA ILE A 7 15.06 -0.49 25.19
C ILE A 7 16.01 0.35 24.32
N GLU A 8 17.23 -0.12 24.10
CA GLU A 8 18.22 0.54 23.26
C GLU A 8 17.89 0.42 21.77
N GLU A 9 17.42 -0.76 21.35
CA GLU A 9 17.01 -0.99 19.96
C GLU A 9 15.73 -0.22 19.62
N PHE A 10 14.74 -0.22 20.52
CA PHE A 10 13.54 0.59 20.42
C PHE A 10 13.87 2.09 20.38
N SER A 11 14.78 2.58 21.24
CA SER A 11 15.23 3.98 21.25
C SER A 11 15.88 4.39 19.92
N ASN A 12 16.72 3.52 19.36
CA ASN A 12 17.35 3.77 18.07
C ASN A 12 16.36 3.71 16.90
N GLN A 13 15.35 2.83 16.95
CA GLN A 13 14.25 2.84 15.99
C GLN A 13 13.39 4.10 16.13
N LEU A 14 13.09 4.53 17.35
CA LEU A 14 12.32 5.74 17.63
C LEU A 14 13.03 7.00 17.11
N LYS A 15 14.36 7.08 17.29
CA LYS A 15 15.19 8.18 16.75
C LYS A 15 15.21 8.20 15.23
N LYS A 16 15.29 7.02 14.59
CA LYS A 16 15.22 6.92 13.12
C LYS A 16 13.85 7.34 12.60
N LEU A 17 12.78 6.88 13.25
CA LEU A 17 11.41 7.30 12.93
C LEU A 17 11.23 8.81 13.13
N SER A 18 11.73 9.38 14.23
CA SER A 18 11.60 10.81 14.49
C SER A 18 12.36 11.66 13.46
N LEU A 19 13.56 11.25 13.04
CA LEU A 19 14.32 11.94 11.99
C LEU A 19 13.62 11.85 10.62
N LEU A 20 13.06 10.67 10.29
CA LEU A 20 12.26 10.51 9.07
C LEU A 20 11.01 11.38 9.07
N LEU A 21 10.33 11.47 10.21
CA LEU A 21 9.15 12.33 10.38
C LEU A 21 9.53 13.81 10.29
N ILE A 22 10.58 14.27 10.99
CA ILE A 22 11.04 15.67 10.95
C ILE A 22 11.43 16.07 9.53
N ASN A 23 12.19 15.23 8.81
CA ASN A 23 12.54 15.49 7.41
C ASN A 23 11.32 15.51 6.49
N ALA A 24 10.30 14.69 6.74
CA ALA A 24 9.05 14.70 5.98
C ALA A 24 8.22 15.98 6.24
N PHE A 25 8.24 16.51 7.46
CA PHE A 25 7.59 17.77 7.82
C PHE A 25 8.33 19.00 7.24
N GLU A 26 9.66 19.08 7.36
CA GLU A 26 10.45 20.22 6.87
C GLU A 26 10.49 20.33 5.34
N SER A 27 10.41 19.20 4.63
CA SER A 27 10.46 19.19 3.16
C SER A 27 9.15 19.62 2.48
N GLY A 28 8.08 19.91 3.24
CA GLY A 28 6.73 20.12 2.70
C GLY A 28 6.13 18.84 2.07
N ALA A 29 6.83 17.71 2.17
CA ALA A 29 6.33 16.42 1.70
C ALA A 29 5.12 15.97 2.52
N PHE A 30 5.07 16.28 3.81
CA PHE A 30 3.92 15.96 4.67
C PHE A 30 2.65 16.72 4.25
N THR A 31 2.76 18.01 3.93
CA THR A 31 1.63 18.81 3.40
C THR A 31 1.21 18.32 2.01
N ASN A 32 2.16 17.98 1.14
CA ASN A 32 1.84 17.37 -0.15
C ASN A 32 1.18 15.98 0.02
N LEU A 33 1.57 15.20 1.03
CA LEU A 33 0.92 13.94 1.36
C LEU A 33 -0.51 14.16 1.89
N LEU A 34 -0.72 15.14 2.77
CA LEU A 34 -2.04 15.58 3.23
C LEU A 34 -2.95 15.95 2.04
N ASP A 35 -2.45 16.77 1.12
CA ASP A 35 -3.22 17.23 -0.04
C ASP A 35 -3.36 16.17 -1.15
N SER A 36 -2.50 15.14 -1.17
CA SER A 36 -2.55 14.05 -2.15
C SER A 36 -3.71 13.06 -1.94
N GLY A 37 -4.43 13.17 -0.82
CA GLY A 37 -5.51 12.25 -0.45
C GLY A 37 -5.02 10.92 0.12
N ILE A 38 -3.72 10.74 0.36
CA ILE A 38 -3.17 9.50 0.97
C ILE A 38 -3.63 9.30 2.41
N LEU A 39 -3.99 10.38 3.10
CA LEU A 39 -4.53 10.38 4.46
C LEU A 39 -6.06 10.28 4.51
N ASP A 40 -6.73 10.10 3.36
CA ASP A 40 -8.14 9.74 3.33
C ASP A 40 -8.35 8.42 4.10
N PRO A 41 -9.28 8.37 5.07
CA PRO A 41 -9.51 7.15 5.86
C PRO A 41 -9.75 5.89 5.01
N ARG A 42 -10.41 6.03 3.85
CA ARG A 42 -10.69 4.92 2.93
C ARG A 42 -9.43 4.43 2.23
N ALA A 43 -8.51 5.33 1.89
CA ALA A 43 -7.22 4.99 1.30
C ALA A 43 -6.35 4.22 2.31
N ILE A 44 -6.25 4.72 3.55
CA ILE A 44 -5.51 4.06 4.63
C ILE A 44 -6.08 2.67 4.90
N GLU A 45 -7.41 2.54 4.99
CA GLU A 45 -8.08 1.26 5.24
C GLU A 45 -7.78 0.24 4.14
N THR A 46 -7.81 0.68 2.88
CA THR A 46 -7.51 -0.16 1.70
C THR A 46 -6.06 -0.65 1.72
N VAL A 47 -5.10 0.26 1.93
CA VAL A 47 -3.66 -0.09 2.04
C VAL A 47 -3.43 -1.04 3.21
N GLY A 48 -4.07 -0.79 4.35
CA GLY A 48 -4.01 -1.66 5.52
C GLY A 48 -4.57 -3.06 5.26
N ALA A 49 -5.67 -3.17 4.51
CA ALA A 49 -6.24 -4.45 4.10
C ALA A 49 -5.29 -5.24 3.20
N VAL A 50 -4.70 -4.58 2.18
CA VAL A 50 -3.68 -5.19 1.31
C VAL A 50 -2.48 -5.67 2.12
N GLY A 51 -1.94 -4.83 3.01
CA GLY A 51 -0.80 -5.19 3.86
C GLY A 51 -1.08 -6.40 4.75
N ARG A 52 -2.26 -6.46 5.39
CA ARG A 52 -2.66 -7.63 6.19
C ARG A 52 -2.76 -8.90 5.35
N SER A 53 -3.40 -8.83 4.17
CA SER A 53 -3.50 -9.96 3.26
C SER A 53 -2.14 -10.45 2.77
N MET A 54 -1.21 -9.54 2.50
CA MET A 54 0.17 -9.89 2.13
C MET A 54 0.91 -10.59 3.26
N ALA A 55 0.82 -10.08 4.50
CA ALA A 55 1.47 -10.70 5.67
C ALA A 55 0.99 -12.15 5.86
N VAL A 56 -0.32 -12.36 5.87
CA VAL A 56 -0.93 -13.71 5.96
C VAL A 56 -0.47 -14.62 4.82
N SER A 57 -0.40 -14.09 3.60
CA SER A 57 0.02 -14.87 2.41
C SER A 57 1.50 -15.23 2.44
N SER A 58 2.34 -14.40 3.08
CA SER A 58 3.79 -14.64 3.17
C SER A 58 4.14 -15.82 4.09
N GLU A 59 3.30 -16.09 5.09
CA GLU A 59 3.45 -17.20 6.04
C GLU A 59 2.83 -18.51 5.51
N ALA A 60 1.98 -18.42 4.48
CA ALA A 60 1.33 -19.58 3.89
C ALA A 60 2.32 -20.43 3.05
N ARG A 61 2.20 -21.76 3.17
CA ARG A 61 2.99 -22.68 2.34
C ARG A 61 2.68 -22.43 0.87
N LYS A 62 3.70 -22.21 0.04
CA LYS A 62 3.54 -22.03 -1.40
C LYS A 62 2.90 -23.29 -1.99
N VAL A 63 1.63 -23.19 -2.36
CA VAL A 63 0.90 -24.25 -3.04
C VAL A 63 1.22 -24.15 -4.53
N GLU A 64 1.72 -25.22 -5.13
CA GLU A 64 1.86 -25.27 -6.58
C GLU A 64 0.48 -25.25 -7.23
N VAL A 65 0.29 -24.28 -8.14
CA VAL A 65 -0.98 -24.04 -8.83
C VAL A 65 -0.78 -24.43 -10.29
N GLY A 66 -1.42 -25.51 -10.73
CA GLY A 66 -1.44 -25.89 -12.15
C GLY A 66 -2.36 -24.98 -12.98
N PRO A 67 -2.22 -24.93 -14.32
CA PRO A 67 -2.99 -24.06 -15.20
C PRO A 67 -4.51 -24.20 -15.04
N PHE A 68 -5.00 -25.43 -14.82
CA PHE A 68 -6.41 -25.69 -14.59
C PHE A 68 -6.92 -25.08 -13.28
N ARG A 69 -6.12 -25.16 -12.21
CA ARG A 69 -6.46 -24.59 -10.90
C ARG A 69 -6.49 -23.06 -10.95
N VAL A 70 -5.60 -22.43 -11.73
CA VAL A 70 -5.64 -20.98 -12.01
C VAL A 70 -6.93 -20.60 -12.73
N LEU A 71 -7.35 -21.36 -13.74
CA LEU A 71 -8.59 -21.07 -14.45
C LEU A 71 -9.81 -21.19 -13.53
N THR A 72 -9.87 -22.24 -12.71
CA THR A 72 -10.94 -22.38 -11.72
C THR A 72 -10.91 -21.30 -10.64
N SER A 73 -9.72 -20.81 -10.28
CA SER A 73 -9.59 -19.75 -9.27
C SER A 73 -10.12 -18.41 -9.78
N LEU A 74 -10.10 -18.14 -11.09
CA LEU A 74 -10.77 -16.95 -11.64
C LEU A 74 -12.29 -16.97 -11.48
N MET A 75 -12.90 -18.15 -11.28
CA MET A 75 -14.33 -18.28 -10.97
C MET A 75 -14.64 -18.19 -9.46
N ASP A 76 -13.61 -18.12 -8.61
CA ASP A 76 -13.78 -17.94 -7.18
C ASP A 76 -14.31 -16.54 -6.86
N ARG A 77 -15.29 -16.46 -5.94
CA ARG A 77 -15.96 -15.19 -5.61
C ARG A 77 -15.01 -14.17 -4.98
N ASP A 78 -14.04 -14.61 -4.18
CA ASP A 78 -13.12 -13.69 -3.51
C ASP A 78 -12.07 -13.17 -4.49
N ILE A 79 -11.63 -14.00 -5.43
CA ILE A 79 -10.77 -13.57 -6.54
C ILE A 79 -11.51 -12.57 -7.44
N GLN A 80 -12.79 -12.82 -7.76
CA GLN A 80 -13.60 -11.88 -8.54
C GLN A 80 -13.78 -10.53 -7.85
N ARG A 81 -13.98 -10.50 -6.52
CA ARG A 81 -14.05 -9.26 -5.73
C ARG A 81 -12.74 -8.48 -5.81
N ALA A 82 -11.60 -9.16 -5.66
CA ALA A 82 -10.28 -8.53 -5.76
C ALA A 82 -10.02 -7.98 -7.17
N LEU A 83 -10.37 -8.74 -8.21
CA LEU A 83 -10.27 -8.30 -9.61
C LEU A 83 -11.18 -7.11 -9.88
N GLY A 84 -12.42 -7.11 -9.40
CA GLY A 84 -13.35 -6.00 -9.56
C GLY A 84 -12.84 -4.70 -8.93
N PHE A 85 -12.28 -4.80 -7.72
CA PHE A 85 -11.58 -3.68 -7.09
C PHE A 85 -10.41 -3.18 -7.96
N PHE A 86 -9.53 -4.09 -8.39
CA PHE A 86 -8.36 -3.75 -9.19
C PHE A 86 -8.72 -3.07 -10.51
N LEU A 87 -9.72 -3.58 -11.23
CA LEU A 87 -10.18 -3.00 -12.50
C LEU A 87 -10.77 -1.60 -12.30
N THR A 88 -11.53 -1.40 -11.22
CA THR A 88 -12.08 -0.09 -10.86
C THR A 88 -10.95 0.90 -10.56
N PHE A 89 -10.01 0.49 -9.71
CA PHE A 89 -8.80 1.27 -9.41
C PHE A 89 -8.02 1.63 -10.67
N ALA A 90 -7.69 0.64 -11.51
CA ALA A 90 -6.92 0.85 -12.74
C ALA A 90 -7.60 1.81 -13.71
N THR A 91 -8.93 1.76 -13.80
CA THR A 91 -9.73 2.69 -14.61
C THR A 91 -9.59 4.13 -14.11
N HIS A 92 -9.78 4.36 -12.81
CA HIS A 92 -9.66 5.70 -12.23
C HIS A 92 -8.23 6.22 -12.29
N PHE A 93 -7.25 5.39 -11.94
CA PHE A 93 -5.84 5.74 -11.98
C PHE A 93 -5.37 6.10 -13.40
N GLY A 94 -5.76 5.31 -14.41
CA GLY A 94 -5.43 5.57 -15.80
C GLY A 94 -6.01 6.89 -16.33
N ARG A 95 -7.23 7.26 -15.91
CA ARG A 95 -7.83 8.57 -16.24
C ARG A 95 -7.02 9.72 -15.66
N THR A 96 -6.63 9.63 -14.39
CA THR A 96 -5.79 10.64 -13.74
C THR A 96 -4.46 10.84 -14.47
N LEU A 97 -3.81 9.74 -14.91
CA LEU A 97 -2.57 9.83 -15.69
C LEU A 97 -2.78 10.52 -17.06
N SER A 98 -3.91 10.25 -17.73
CA SER A 98 -4.25 10.88 -19.00
C SER A 98 -4.52 12.38 -18.85
N GLU A 99 -5.20 12.79 -17.78
CA GLU A 99 -5.48 14.19 -17.47
C GLU A 99 -4.20 14.98 -17.13
N GLN A 100 -3.28 14.36 -16.38
CA GLN A 100 -1.96 14.94 -16.10
C GLN A 100 -1.14 15.13 -17.38
N LYS A 101 -1.12 14.13 -18.26
CA LYS A 101 -0.47 14.23 -19.58
C LYS A 101 -1.06 15.37 -20.42
N THR A 102 -2.38 15.56 -20.36
CA THR A 102 -3.07 16.62 -21.12
C THR A 102 -2.77 18.01 -20.58
N LYS A 103 -2.64 18.19 -19.26
CA LYS A 103 -2.23 19.46 -18.64
C LYS A 103 -0.76 19.81 -18.96
N ALA A 104 0.12 18.82 -19.00
CA ALA A 104 1.54 19.03 -19.32
C ALA A 104 1.82 19.42 -20.79
N ILE A 105 0.90 19.12 -21.73
CA ILE A 105 1.02 19.51 -23.15
C ILE A 105 0.46 20.92 -23.40
N LYS A 106 -0.40 21.43 -22.50
CA LYS A 106 -1.04 22.75 -22.60
C LYS A 106 -0.37 23.84 -21.76
N ALA A 107 0.62 23.47 -20.95
CA ALA A 107 1.47 24.37 -20.18
C ALA A 107 2.76 24.66 -20.97
#